data_AF-B5G4Z4-F1
#
_entry.id   AF-B5G4Z4-F1
#
_cell.length_a   1.000
_cell.length_b   1.000
_cell.length_c   1.000
_cell.angle_alpha   90.00
_cell.angle_beta   90.00
_cell.angle_gamma   90.00
#
_symmetry.space_group_name_H-M   'P 1'
#
loop_
_entity.id
_entity.type
_entity.pdbx_description
1 polymer ?
#
loop_
_entity_poly.entity_id
_entity_poly.type
_entity_poly.pdbx_seq_one_letter_code
_entity_poly.pdbx_strand_id
1 'polypeptide(L)'
;GDREQRVNLWFDPAADFHTYSIMWNHHQIVFYIDEVPIRVYKNNEARNIPYPKLQPMGVYSTLWEADDWATRGGLEKIDWTKAPFLAYYKDFDIEGCPVPGPVNCATNSRNWWEGTAYQALNAMEAKRYSWVRMNHVIYDYCTDKSRYPVTPPECMSII
;
A
#
# COMPACT_ATOMS: atom_id res chain seq x y z
N GLY A 1 8.73 -10.06 2.54
CA GLY A 1 7.25 -10.12 2.48
C GLY A 1 6.71 -10.03 3.88
N ASP A 2 5.65 -10.80 4.15
CA ASP A 2 5.11 -11.09 5.47
C ASP A 2 4.70 -9.85 6.27
N ARG A 3 4.06 -8.90 5.58
CA ARG A 3 3.62 -7.64 6.16
C ARG A 3 2.22 -7.30 5.68
N GLU A 4 1.34 -8.28 5.68
CA GLU A 4 -0.01 -8.16 5.16
C GLU A 4 -0.89 -7.33 6.11
N GLN A 5 -1.69 -6.46 5.51
CA GLN A 5 -2.81 -5.79 6.17
C GLN A 5 -4.02 -5.99 5.27
N ARG A 6 -5.19 -6.27 5.86
CA ARG A 6 -6.45 -6.43 5.13
C ARG A 6 -7.44 -5.40 5.63
N VAL A 7 -8.12 -4.72 4.71
CA VAL A 7 -9.02 -3.60 4.96
C VAL A 7 -10.32 -3.83 4.19
N ASN A 8 -11.46 -3.69 4.85
CA ASN A 8 -12.76 -3.61 4.17
C ASN A 8 -13.00 -2.18 3.68
N LEU A 9 -13.50 -2.03 2.47
CA LEU A 9 -13.78 -0.70 1.90
C LEU A 9 -15.08 -0.12 2.46
N TRP A 10 -15.16 1.21 2.46
CA TRP A 10 -16.35 1.97 2.87
C TRP A 10 -17.32 2.25 1.71
N PHE A 11 -17.13 1.57 0.58
CA PHE A 11 -17.92 1.63 -0.64
C PHE A 11 -17.88 0.26 -1.34
N ASP A 12 -18.72 0.08 -2.36
CA ASP A 12 -18.68 -1.08 -3.25
C ASP A 12 -17.66 -0.84 -4.37
N PRO A 13 -16.48 -1.50 -4.38
CA PRO A 13 -15.45 -1.30 -5.38
C PRO A 13 -15.82 -1.80 -6.79
N ALA A 14 -16.93 -2.55 -6.93
CA ALA A 14 -17.41 -3.02 -8.21
C ALA A 14 -18.44 -2.08 -8.86
N ALA A 15 -18.96 -1.10 -8.11
CA ALA A 15 -20.03 -0.22 -8.56
C ALA A 15 -19.53 1.00 -9.36
N ASP A 16 -18.33 1.50 -9.08
CA ASP A 16 -17.71 2.63 -9.79
C ASP A 16 -16.17 2.56 -9.70
N PHE A 17 -15.50 3.39 -10.49
CA PHE A 17 -14.05 3.56 -10.45
C PHE A 17 -13.61 4.38 -9.23
N HIS A 18 -12.59 3.88 -8.55
CA HIS A 18 -11.88 4.57 -7.47
C HIS A 18 -10.39 4.63 -7.79
N THR A 19 -9.71 5.65 -7.27
CA THR A 19 -8.26 5.83 -7.50
C THR A 19 -7.47 5.03 -6.47
N TYR A 20 -6.63 4.12 -6.91
CA TYR A 20 -5.68 3.41 -6.04
C TYR A 20 -4.28 3.91 -6.36
N SER A 21 -3.62 4.55 -5.39
CA SER A 21 -2.31 5.18 -5.62
C SER A 21 -1.27 4.78 -4.58
N ILE A 22 0.00 4.81 -4.99
CA ILE A 22 1.16 4.56 -4.14
C ILE A 22 2.06 5.78 -4.23
N MET A 23 2.21 6.51 -3.13
CA MET A 23 3.25 7.53 -2.98
C MET A 23 4.47 6.87 -2.36
N TRP A 24 5.61 6.92 -3.04
CA TRP A 24 6.86 6.33 -2.59
C TRP A 24 8.02 7.33 -2.74
N ASN A 25 8.57 7.78 -1.62
CA ASN A 25 9.69 8.72 -1.56
C ASN A 25 10.75 8.25 -0.54
N HIS A 26 11.75 9.07 -0.23
CA HIS A 26 12.81 8.70 0.72
C HIS A 26 12.34 8.56 2.18
N HIS A 27 11.13 9.02 2.50
CA HIS A 27 10.62 9.12 3.86
C HIS A 27 9.58 8.05 4.19
N GLN A 28 8.71 7.70 3.25
CA GLN A 28 7.59 6.79 3.48
C GLN A 28 6.99 6.24 2.18
N ILE A 29 6.38 5.07 2.29
CA ILE A 29 5.40 4.57 1.30
C ILE A 29 4.03 4.80 1.88
N VAL A 30 3.14 5.43 1.13
CA VAL A 30 1.73 5.58 1.49
C VAL A 30 0.87 4.96 0.41
N PHE A 31 -0.04 4.09 0.83
CA PHE A 31 -1.06 3.49 -0.02
C PHE A 31 -2.36 4.26 0.21
N TYR A 32 -2.95 4.77 -0.87
CA TYR A 32 -4.21 5.50 -0.83
C TYR A 32 -5.30 4.77 -1.59
N ILE A 33 -6.52 5.01 -1.13
CA ILE A 33 -7.74 4.81 -1.89
C ILE A 33 -8.43 6.17 -1.95
N ASP A 34 -8.61 6.68 -3.16
CA ASP A 34 -8.90 8.07 -3.44
C ASP A 34 -7.91 8.98 -2.67
N GLU A 35 -8.42 9.86 -1.81
CA GLU A 35 -7.65 10.78 -0.96
C GLU A 35 -7.44 10.25 0.47
N VAL A 36 -7.68 8.95 0.69
CA VAL A 36 -7.67 8.32 2.03
C VAL A 36 -6.47 7.39 2.17
N PRO A 37 -5.47 7.74 3.02
CA PRO A 37 -4.38 6.82 3.32
C PRO A 37 -4.92 5.59 4.06
N ILE A 38 -4.62 4.41 3.55
CA ILE A 38 -5.01 3.12 4.15
C ILE A 38 -3.82 2.40 4.80
N ARG A 39 -2.59 2.75 4.42
CA ARG A 39 -1.36 2.21 5.00
C ARG A 39 -0.20 3.17 4.82
N VAL A 40 0.61 3.31 5.87
CA VAL A 40 1.88 4.03 5.85
C VAL A 40 3.00 3.09 6.25
N TYR A 41 4.05 2.99 5.44
CA TYR A 41 5.28 2.28 5.75
C TYR A 41 6.45 3.29 5.74
N LYS A 42 6.85 3.73 6.94
CA LYS A 42 7.92 4.73 7.11
C LYS A 42 9.29 4.13 6.81
N ASN A 43 10.16 4.94 6.22
CA ASN A 43 11.58 4.62 6.12
C ASN A 43 12.19 4.62 7.53
N ASN A 44 12.58 3.44 8.00
CA ASN A 44 13.22 3.21 9.29
C ASN A 44 14.60 2.56 9.12
N GLU A 45 15.32 2.87 8.04
CA GLU A 45 16.70 2.38 7.83
C GLU A 45 17.63 2.72 9.01
N ALA A 46 17.43 3.88 9.65
CA ALA A 46 18.16 4.27 10.88
C ALA A 46 17.95 3.31 12.06
N ARG A 47 16.91 2.47 12.02
CA ARG A 47 16.61 1.41 13.00
C ARG A 47 16.88 0.02 12.43
N ASN A 48 17.70 -0.09 11.38
CA ASN A 48 18.03 -1.32 10.67
C ASN A 48 16.83 -2.05 10.06
N ILE A 49 15.77 -1.31 9.70
CA ILE A 49 14.60 -1.87 9.01
C ILE A 49 14.76 -1.62 7.51
N PRO A 50 14.78 -2.67 6.67
CA PRO A 50 14.87 -2.49 5.22
C PRO A 50 13.74 -1.64 4.65
N TYR A 51 14.10 -0.79 3.70
CA TYR A 51 13.20 0.07 2.97
C TYR A 51 13.55 0.00 1.47
N PRO A 52 12.57 -0.15 0.56
CA PRO A 52 12.86 -0.14 -0.87
C PRO A 52 13.29 1.27 -1.25
N LYS A 53 14.57 1.46 -1.54
CA LYS A 53 15.14 2.78 -1.88
C LYS A 53 16.00 2.73 -3.13
N LEU A 54 16.79 1.67 -3.28
CA LEU A 54 17.86 1.59 -4.28
C LEU A 54 17.52 0.70 -5.48
N GLN A 55 16.47 -0.11 -5.38
CA GLN A 55 16.07 -1.03 -6.44
C GLN A 55 14.90 -0.41 -7.23
N PRO A 56 15.09 -0.07 -8.52
CA PRO A 56 14.00 0.36 -9.38
C PRO A 56 12.91 -0.72 -9.45
N MET A 57 11.64 -0.30 -9.47
CA MET A 57 10.51 -1.21 -9.52
C MET A 57 9.70 -1.04 -10.82
N GLY A 58 9.13 -2.13 -11.31
CA GLY A 58 8.10 -2.10 -12.34
C GLY A 58 6.72 -2.00 -11.71
N VAL A 59 5.79 -1.34 -12.41
CA VAL A 59 4.36 -1.35 -12.06
C VAL A 59 3.71 -2.52 -12.79
N TYR A 60 2.96 -3.34 -12.04
CA TYR A 60 2.27 -4.52 -12.57
C TYR A 60 0.81 -4.49 -12.18
N SER A 61 -0.06 -4.95 -13.07
CA SER A 61 -1.47 -5.22 -12.79
C SER A 61 -1.82 -6.56 -13.43
N THR A 62 -2.43 -7.46 -12.66
CA THR A 62 -2.83 -8.79 -13.12
C THR A 62 -4.17 -9.16 -12.50
N LEU A 63 -4.99 -9.87 -13.28
CA LEU A 63 -6.16 -10.60 -12.79
C LEU A 63 -5.85 -12.08 -12.93
N TRP A 64 -5.81 -12.80 -11.81
CA TRP A 64 -5.44 -14.20 -11.76
C TRP A 64 -6.17 -14.93 -10.63
N GLU A 65 -6.20 -16.26 -10.70
CA GLU A 65 -6.91 -17.12 -9.74
C GLU A 65 -5.99 -17.52 -8.58
N ALA A 66 -6.51 -17.48 -7.35
CA ALA A 66 -5.73 -17.72 -6.12
C ALA A 66 -6.55 -18.38 -5.01
N ASP A 67 -7.25 -19.46 -5.35
CA ASP A 67 -8.22 -20.21 -4.54
C ASP A 67 -7.65 -20.73 -3.22
N ASP A 68 -6.34 -20.92 -3.12
CA ASP A 68 -5.73 -21.46 -1.91
C ASP A 68 -5.70 -20.47 -0.74
N TRP A 69 -5.91 -19.18 -0.99
CA TRP A 69 -5.82 -18.16 0.06
C TRP A 69 -6.72 -16.93 -0.11
N ALA A 70 -7.22 -16.62 -1.31
CA ALA A 70 -7.89 -15.35 -1.60
C ALA A 70 -9.19 -15.13 -0.80
N THR A 71 -10.13 -16.06 -0.88
CA THR A 71 -11.47 -15.89 -0.29
C THR A 71 -11.61 -16.73 0.97
N ARG A 72 -11.88 -16.05 2.10
CA ARG A 72 -11.98 -16.67 3.44
C ARG A 72 -10.80 -17.58 3.79
N GLY A 73 -9.58 -17.18 3.39
CA GLY A 73 -8.38 -17.97 3.62
C GLY A 73 -8.33 -19.28 2.82
N GLY A 74 -9.00 -19.31 1.66
CA GLY A 74 -9.00 -20.43 0.73
C GLY A 74 -10.13 -21.45 0.89
N LEU A 75 -11.10 -21.15 1.77
CA LEU A 75 -12.28 -22.00 1.99
C LEU A 75 -13.31 -21.89 0.86
N GLU A 76 -13.38 -20.74 0.20
CA GLU A 76 -14.28 -20.50 -0.93
C GLU A 76 -13.47 -20.52 -2.23
N LYS A 77 -13.87 -21.43 -3.13
CA LYS A 77 -13.22 -21.69 -4.42
C LYS A 77 -13.97 -20.96 -5.54
N ILE A 78 -13.25 -20.60 -6.60
CA ILE A 78 -13.81 -19.91 -7.75
C ILE A 78 -14.87 -20.77 -8.45
N ASP A 79 -16.02 -20.17 -8.76
CA ASP A 79 -17.05 -20.78 -9.59
C ASP A 79 -16.85 -20.36 -11.06
N TRP A 80 -16.17 -21.21 -11.82
CA TRP A 80 -15.88 -20.95 -13.23
C TRP A 80 -17.14 -20.84 -14.12
N THR A 81 -18.32 -21.26 -13.66
CA THR A 81 -19.57 -21.03 -14.40
C THR A 81 -19.97 -19.55 -14.43
N LYS A 82 -19.35 -18.71 -13.59
CA LYS A 82 -19.54 -17.25 -13.55
C LYS A 82 -18.58 -16.48 -14.46
N ALA A 83 -17.70 -17.16 -15.19
CA ALA A 83 -16.77 -16.53 -16.12
C ALA A 83 -17.52 -15.83 -17.29
N PRO A 84 -16.95 -14.76 -17.88
CA PRO A 84 -15.64 -14.18 -17.58
C PRO A 84 -15.63 -13.27 -16.34
N PHE A 85 -14.53 -13.29 -15.60
CA PHE A 85 -14.24 -12.34 -14.53
C PHE A 85 -13.56 -11.12 -15.14
N LEU A 86 -14.12 -9.93 -14.92
CA LEU A 86 -13.68 -8.70 -15.57
C LEU A 86 -13.21 -7.69 -14.53
N ALA A 87 -12.04 -7.12 -14.75
CA ALA A 87 -11.50 -5.98 -14.02
C ALA A 87 -11.20 -4.85 -15.02
N TYR A 88 -11.67 -3.64 -14.72
CA TYR A 88 -11.53 -2.48 -15.59
C TYR A 88 -10.57 -1.48 -14.97
N TYR A 89 -9.73 -0.88 -15.82
CA TYR A 89 -8.72 0.10 -15.41
C TYR A 89 -8.82 1.31 -16.34
N LYS A 90 -8.62 2.51 -15.78
CA LYS A 90 -8.54 3.77 -16.51
C LYS A 90 -7.60 4.73 -15.77
N ASP A 91 -7.33 5.87 -16.39
CA ASP A 91 -6.60 6.99 -15.76
C ASP A 91 -5.24 6.56 -15.21
N PHE A 92 -4.48 5.82 -16.03
CA PHE A 92 -3.11 5.41 -15.70
C PHE A 92 -2.21 6.63 -15.58
N ASP A 93 -1.67 6.83 -14.39
CA ASP A 93 -0.76 7.93 -14.09
C ASP A 93 0.49 7.41 -13.38
N ILE A 94 1.65 7.84 -13.87
CA ILE A 94 2.96 7.46 -13.33
C ILE A 94 3.84 8.71 -13.34
N GLU A 95 4.00 9.29 -12.16
CA GLU A 95 4.98 10.33 -11.88
C GLU A 95 6.12 9.74 -11.05
N GLY A 96 7.32 9.71 -11.61
CA GLY A 96 8.48 9.16 -10.92
C GLY A 96 9.75 9.22 -11.74
N CYS A 97 10.78 8.54 -11.25
CA CYS A 97 12.09 8.48 -11.90
C CYS A 97 12.24 7.22 -12.76
N PRO A 98 12.16 7.32 -14.10
CA PRO A 98 12.28 6.17 -14.97
C PRO A 98 13.71 5.61 -14.98
N VAL A 99 13.83 4.31 -15.26
CA VAL A 99 15.10 3.62 -15.47
C VAL A 99 14.99 2.82 -16.78
N PRO A 100 15.78 3.15 -17.83
CA PRO A 100 16.84 4.16 -17.85
C PRO A 100 16.30 5.59 -17.80
N GLY A 101 17.03 6.49 -17.14
CA GLY A 101 16.68 7.90 -16.98
C GLY A 101 17.84 8.70 -16.40
N PRO A 102 17.64 10.00 -16.07
CA PRO A 102 18.68 10.83 -15.47
C PRO A 102 19.23 10.20 -14.19
N VAL A 103 20.57 10.07 -14.10
CA VAL A 103 21.26 9.37 -12.99
C VAL A 103 20.90 9.94 -11.62
N ASN A 104 20.64 11.24 -11.56
CA ASN A 104 20.33 11.97 -10.34
C ASN A 104 18.82 12.14 -10.09
N CYS A 105 17.94 11.56 -10.91
CA CYS A 105 16.50 11.77 -10.73
C CYS A 105 16.05 11.32 -9.34
N ALA A 106 16.36 10.09 -8.93
CA ALA A 106 15.93 9.55 -7.64
C ALA A 106 16.49 10.38 -6.46
N THR A 107 17.71 10.91 -6.59
CA THR A 107 18.37 11.68 -5.52
C THR A 107 18.12 13.19 -5.59
N ASN A 108 17.29 13.65 -6.53
CA ASN A 108 17.01 15.07 -6.72
C ASN A 108 16.01 15.58 -5.67
N SER A 109 16.48 16.38 -4.72
CA SER A 109 15.64 17.00 -3.69
C SER A 109 14.64 18.03 -4.21
N ARG A 110 14.70 18.40 -5.49
CA ARG A 110 13.70 19.26 -6.14
C ARG A 110 12.48 18.51 -6.66
N ASN A 111 12.49 17.17 -6.63
CA ASN A 111 11.28 16.41 -6.95
C ASN A 111 10.17 16.79 -5.98
N TRP A 112 8.96 17.00 -6.47
CA TRP A 112 7.86 17.51 -5.64
C TRP A 112 7.57 16.58 -4.45
N TRP A 113 7.69 15.26 -4.64
CA TRP A 113 7.46 14.24 -3.63
C TRP A 113 8.53 14.20 -2.52
N GLU A 114 9.64 14.94 -2.65
CA GLU A 114 10.65 15.13 -1.59
C GLU A 114 10.36 16.39 -0.75
N GLY A 115 9.37 17.19 -1.14
CA GLY A 115 8.95 18.39 -0.41
C GLY A 115 8.48 18.09 1.02
N THR A 116 8.62 19.07 1.92
CA THR A 116 8.30 18.90 3.36
C THR A 116 6.87 18.43 3.61
N ALA A 117 5.92 18.76 2.74
CA ALA A 117 4.53 18.33 2.81
C ALA A 117 4.34 16.81 2.62
N TYR A 118 5.30 16.12 2.00
CA TYR A 118 5.21 14.70 1.65
C TYR A 118 6.09 13.79 2.52
N GLN A 119 6.81 14.37 3.49
CA GLN A 119 7.69 13.63 4.41
C GLN A 119 6.90 12.85 5.47
N ALA A 120 5.68 13.28 5.78
CA ALA A 120 4.75 12.63 6.69
C ALA A 120 3.30 12.95 6.27
N LEU A 121 2.34 12.17 6.76
CA LEU A 121 0.92 12.52 6.61
C LEU A 121 0.64 13.88 7.27
N ASN A 122 -0.14 14.72 6.61
CA ASN A 122 -0.68 15.91 7.23
C ASN A 122 -1.77 15.56 8.27
N ALA A 123 -2.24 16.55 9.04
CA ALA A 123 -3.20 16.31 10.12
C ALA A 123 -4.55 15.71 9.64
N MET A 124 -5.01 16.10 8.45
CA MET A 124 -6.26 15.57 7.88
C MET A 124 -6.08 14.12 7.42
N GLU A 125 -4.99 13.84 6.72
CA GLU A 125 -4.60 12.49 6.30
C GLU A 125 -4.42 11.56 7.51
N ALA A 126 -3.75 12.02 8.57
CA ALA A 126 -3.57 11.27 9.80
C ALA A 126 -4.92 10.93 10.47
N LYS A 127 -5.87 11.86 10.47
CA LYS A 127 -7.23 11.62 10.97
C LYS A 127 -7.98 10.56 10.14
N ARG A 128 -7.91 10.67 8.81
CA ARG A 128 -8.50 9.69 7.89
C ARG A 128 -7.86 8.30 8.05
N TYR A 129 -6.53 8.26 8.15
CA TYR A 129 -5.78 7.03 8.40
C TYR A 129 -6.22 6.37 9.71
N SER A 130 -6.32 7.15 10.79
CA SER A 130 -6.80 6.65 12.09
C SER A 130 -8.22 6.08 11.98
N TRP A 131 -9.12 6.75 11.27
CA TRP A 131 -10.47 6.24 11.02
C TRP A 131 -10.47 4.90 10.26
N VAL A 132 -9.64 4.74 9.22
CA VAL A 132 -9.48 3.45 8.52
C VAL A 132 -8.98 2.37 9.48
N ARG A 133 -7.93 2.67 10.26
CA ARG A 133 -7.36 1.72 11.22
C ARG A 133 -8.37 1.27 12.27
N MET A 134 -9.24 2.15 12.72
CA MET A 134 -10.25 1.86 13.76
C MET A 134 -11.49 1.13 13.24
N ASN A 135 -11.92 1.41 12.00
CA ASN A 135 -13.23 0.96 11.51
C ASN A 135 -13.16 -0.09 10.39
N HIS A 136 -12.04 -0.19 9.68
CA HIS A 136 -11.97 -0.93 8.42
C HIS A 136 -10.88 -2.01 8.37
N VAL A 137 -9.85 -1.95 9.21
CA VAL A 137 -8.80 -2.98 9.27
C VAL A 137 -9.36 -4.26 9.91
N ILE A 138 -9.28 -5.37 9.18
CA ILE A 138 -9.74 -6.70 9.63
C ILE A 138 -8.58 -7.66 9.92
N TYR A 139 -7.37 -7.36 9.42
CA TYR A 139 -6.16 -8.09 9.75
C TYR A 139 -4.97 -7.15 9.68
N ASP A 140 -4.08 -7.26 10.65
CA ASP A 140 -2.85 -6.49 10.71
C ASP A 140 -1.73 -7.32 11.32
N TYR A 141 -0.70 -7.60 10.51
CA TYR A 141 0.48 -8.35 10.93
C TYR A 141 1.17 -7.74 12.18
N CYS A 142 1.08 -6.41 12.38
CA CYS A 142 1.64 -5.76 13.57
C CYS A 142 1.00 -6.24 14.88
N THR A 143 -0.25 -6.68 14.83
CA THR A 143 -1.04 -7.15 15.99
C THR A 143 -1.22 -8.67 16.03
N ASP A 144 -0.81 -9.39 14.98
CA ASP A 144 -0.90 -10.83 14.89
C ASP A 144 0.16 -11.50 15.78
N LYS A 145 -0.22 -11.78 17.04
CA LYS A 145 0.65 -12.44 18.01
C LYS A 145 0.89 -13.91 17.75
N SER A 146 0.05 -14.56 16.94
CA SER A 146 0.27 -15.95 16.56
C SER A 146 1.42 -16.06 15.57
N ARG A 147 1.48 -15.15 14.59
CA ARG A 147 2.57 -15.12 13.60
C ARG A 147 3.81 -14.40 14.11
N TYR A 148 3.62 -13.33 14.88
CA TYR A 148 4.69 -12.51 15.45
C TYR A 148 4.57 -12.43 16.98
N PRO A 149 5.14 -13.40 17.71
CA PRO A 149 5.20 -13.35 19.17
C PRO A 149 5.87 -12.06 19.66
N VAL A 150 6.89 -11.59 18.94
CA VAL A 150 7.52 -10.28 19.12
C VAL A 150 7.06 -9.34 18.01
N THR A 151 6.51 -8.18 18.38
CA THR A 151 6.03 -7.17 17.41
C THR A 151 7.16 -6.76 16.46
N PRO A 152 6.93 -6.74 15.13
CA PRO A 152 7.91 -6.25 14.17
C PRO A 152 8.37 -4.81 14.48
N PRO A 153 9.67 -4.50 14.39
CA PRO A 153 10.22 -3.21 14.84
C PRO A 153 9.60 -1.97 14.21
N GLU A 154 9.14 -2.07 12.96
CA GLU A 154 8.52 -0.97 12.23
C GLU A 154 7.17 -0.57 12.84
N CYS A 155 6.47 -1.53 13.44
CA CYS A 155 5.15 -1.33 14.04
C CYS A 155 5.21 -0.61 15.39
N MET A 156 6.36 -0.62 16.07
CA MET A 156 6.53 0.03 17.38
C MET A 156 6.51 1.56 17.33
N SER A 157 6.53 2.14 16.12
CA SER A 157 6.49 3.59 15.87
C SER A 157 5.09 4.11 15.54
N ILE A 158 4.07 3.26 15.69
CA ILE A 158 2.66 3.53 15.34
C ILE A 158 1.86 4.06 16.57
N ILE A 159 2.53 4.29 17.71
CA ILE A 159 1.94 4.96 18.89
C ILE A 159 2.37 6.42 18.90
#